data_AF-A0AA38R8B5-F1
#
_entry.id   AF-A0AA38R8B5-F1
#
_cell.length_a   1.000
_cell.length_b   1.000
_cell.length_c   1.000
_cell.angle_alpha   90.00
_cell.angle_beta   90.00
_cell.angle_gamma   90.00
#
_symmetry.space_group_name_H-M   'P 1'
#
loop_
_entity.id
_entity.type
_entity.pdbx_description
1 polymer ?
#
loop_
_entity_poly.entity_id
_entity_poly.type
_entity_poly.pdbx_seq_one_letter_code
_entity_poly.pdbx_strand_id
1 'polypeptide(L)'
;MHILGLCNGSIHGNSEILLKAALTAAVAYNPSITVSAVLKAILDADAVIISSPVYSHQPPATLKELSDYILGPYADNSGAFRNLARKEARKPGFEDVQIDPRDVKPRVAGFIAVAGSKAQFPEQWTMALPTMHLFTYSIHAQVVDQVVIPGCSNAGAVFTDPSRTVDGARTLGERVASQIGKPVNEVKYLGDEDKSGCPYCHLLKIEFRDGNTVQCIVCGALGYLSAGPDGDIRPTWEQDSNISCVTLKEKWKHLDDIKMHMASERPKMTGVAKERERWRNVGMYTCCRYA
;
A
#
# COMPACT_ATOMS: atom_id res chain seq x y z
N MET A 1 -4.10 16.94 14.67
CA MET A 1 -3.54 15.84 13.87
C MET A 1 -4.46 14.64 14.03
N HIS A 2 -4.78 13.89 12.98
CA HIS A 2 -5.72 12.77 13.04
C HIS A 2 -4.97 11.47 12.78
N ILE A 3 -5.09 10.49 13.68
CA ILE A 3 -4.43 9.18 13.55
C ILE A 3 -5.51 8.12 13.44
N LEU A 4 -5.56 7.44 12.29
CA LEU A 4 -6.41 6.28 12.10
C LEU A 4 -5.65 5.01 12.46
N GLY A 5 -6.16 4.28 13.45
CA GLY A 5 -5.73 2.93 13.73
C GLY A 5 -6.62 1.89 13.07
N LEU A 6 -6.02 1.00 12.28
CA LEU A 6 -6.70 -0.15 11.68
C LEU A 6 -6.12 -1.44 12.26
N CYS A 7 -6.91 -2.14 13.08
CA CYS A 7 -6.54 -3.45 13.60
C CYS A 7 -7.34 -4.51 12.88
N ASN A 8 -6.63 -5.48 12.32
CA ASN A 8 -7.21 -6.68 11.75
C ASN A 8 -6.66 -7.93 12.46
N GLY A 9 -6.91 -8.02 13.76
CA GLY A 9 -6.61 -9.16 14.61
C GLY A 9 -7.82 -9.54 15.44
N SER A 10 -7.76 -10.68 16.13
CA SER A 10 -8.82 -11.11 17.05
C SER A 10 -9.17 -10.01 18.05
N ILE A 11 -10.43 -9.94 18.47
CA ILE A 11 -10.84 -9.11 19.60
C ILE A 11 -10.00 -9.53 20.83
N HIS A 12 -9.31 -8.56 21.45
CA HIS A 12 -8.28 -8.72 22.50
C HIS A 12 -6.97 -9.40 22.04
N GLY A 13 -6.74 -9.52 20.74
CA GLY A 13 -5.53 -10.10 20.16
C GLY A 13 -4.36 -9.12 20.10
N ASN A 14 -3.17 -9.65 19.77
CA ASN A 14 -1.92 -8.89 19.75
C ASN A 14 -2.00 -7.61 18.91
N SER A 15 -2.60 -7.67 17.71
CA SER A 15 -2.72 -6.51 16.81
C SER A 15 -3.59 -5.40 17.41
N GLU A 16 -4.62 -5.76 18.18
CA GLU A 16 -5.49 -4.79 18.82
C GLU A 16 -4.80 -4.15 20.02
N ILE A 17 -4.09 -4.96 20.81
CA ILE A 17 -3.32 -4.50 21.98
C ILE A 17 -2.22 -3.53 21.56
N LEU A 18 -1.47 -3.86 20.50
CA LEU A 18 -0.40 -3.01 19.98
C LEU A 18 -0.94 -1.72 19.37
N LEU A 19 -2.06 -1.80 18.63
CA LEU A 19 -2.70 -0.61 18.10
C LEU A 19 -3.20 0.31 19.22
N LYS A 20 -3.84 -0.25 20.25
CA LYS A 20 -4.31 0.51 21.41
C LYS A 20 -3.14 1.17 22.15
N ALA A 21 -2.02 0.48 22.33
CA ALA A 21 -0.83 1.04 22.94
C ALA A 21 -0.28 2.23 22.12
N ALA A 22 -0.19 2.09 20.79
CA ALA A 22 0.29 3.13 19.89
C ALA A 22 -0.63 4.37 19.89
N LEU A 23 -1.94 4.17 19.79
CA LEU A 23 -2.92 5.27 19.82
C LEU A 23 -2.94 5.96 21.18
N THR A 24 -2.84 5.20 22.28
CA THR A 24 -2.80 5.76 23.64
C THR A 24 -1.55 6.61 23.86
N ALA A 25 -0.39 6.13 23.42
CA ALA A 25 0.86 6.89 23.49
C ALA A 25 0.81 8.16 22.64
N ALA A 26 0.22 8.11 21.45
CA ALA A 26 0.07 9.27 20.58
C ALA A 26 -0.84 10.34 21.20
N VAL A 27 -1.99 9.95 21.78
CA VAL A 27 -2.89 10.87 22.49
C VAL A 27 -2.23 11.45 23.74
N ALA A 28 -1.48 10.64 24.49
CA ALA A 28 -0.74 11.11 25.67
C ALA A 28 0.35 12.12 25.32
N TYR A 29 0.99 11.97 24.15
CA TYR A 29 1.99 12.91 23.64
C TYR A 29 1.34 14.20 23.10
N ASN A 30 0.18 14.11 22.45
CA ASN A 30 -0.57 15.27 21.96
C ASN A 30 -2.09 15.10 22.13
N PRO A 31 -2.69 15.77 23.13
CA PRO A 31 -4.13 15.65 23.44
C PRO A 31 -5.09 16.14 22.35
N SER A 32 -4.60 16.81 21.29
CA SER A 32 -5.43 17.35 20.20
C SER A 32 -5.78 16.33 19.09
N ILE A 33 -5.46 15.05 19.28
CA ILE A 33 -5.67 13.98 18.29
C ILE A 33 -7.12 13.43 18.36
N THR A 34 -7.79 13.27 17.20
CA THR A 34 -9.19 12.77 17.07
C THR A 34 -9.31 11.51 16.16
N VAL A 35 -10.45 10.79 16.19
CA VAL A 35 -10.74 9.52 15.45
C VAL A 35 -12.07 9.61 14.68
N SER A 36 -12.24 8.98 13.49
CA SER A 36 -13.43 9.14 12.61
C SER A 36 -13.73 7.92 11.73
N ALA A 37 -14.87 7.93 11.00
CA ALA A 37 -15.28 6.88 10.05
C ALA A 37 -14.18 6.57 9.03
N VAL A 38 -13.95 5.29 8.74
CA VAL A 38 -12.67 4.77 8.23
C VAL A 38 -12.17 5.47 6.96
N LEU A 39 -13.02 5.74 5.96
CA LEU A 39 -12.60 6.45 4.74
C LEU A 39 -12.19 7.90 5.00
N LYS A 40 -13.00 8.67 5.73
CA LYS A 40 -12.66 10.06 6.08
C LYS A 40 -11.39 10.11 6.92
N ALA A 41 -11.26 9.18 7.85
CA ALA A 41 -10.06 9.03 8.68
C ALA A 41 -8.80 8.71 7.86
N ILE A 42 -8.87 7.89 6.80
CA ILE A 42 -7.72 7.66 5.89
C ILE A 42 -7.38 8.92 5.11
N LEU A 43 -8.40 9.62 4.58
CA LEU A 43 -8.17 10.84 3.81
C LEU A 43 -7.65 11.98 4.69
N ASP A 44 -8.06 12.04 5.96
CA ASP A 44 -7.60 13.04 6.91
C ASP A 44 -6.23 12.67 7.53
N ALA A 45 -5.81 11.40 7.49
CA ALA A 45 -4.53 10.95 8.03
C ALA A 45 -3.32 11.47 7.22
N ASP A 46 -2.26 11.85 7.91
CA ASP A 46 -0.97 12.25 7.32
C ASP A 46 -0.02 11.03 7.17
N ALA A 47 -0.27 10.00 7.97
CA ALA A 47 0.43 8.73 7.94
C ALA A 47 -0.53 7.56 8.19
N VAL A 48 -0.22 6.39 7.62
CA VAL A 48 -0.94 5.14 7.89
C VAL A 48 0.05 4.06 8.31
N ILE A 49 -0.08 3.54 9.53
CA ILE A 49 0.66 2.34 9.95
C ILE A 49 -0.29 1.16 9.95
N ILE A 50 0.02 0.12 9.18
CA ILE A 50 -0.78 -1.11 9.14
C ILE A 50 0.01 -2.20 9.84
N SER A 51 -0.60 -2.82 10.85
CA SER A 51 -0.08 -4.01 11.51
C SER A 51 -1.04 -5.18 11.32
N SER A 52 -0.55 -6.30 10.79
CA SER A 52 -1.39 -7.46 10.49
C SER A 52 -0.70 -8.77 10.85
N PRO A 53 -1.43 -9.78 11.37
CA PRO A 53 -0.92 -11.14 11.35
C PRO A 53 -0.81 -11.65 9.91
N VAL A 54 -0.08 -12.75 9.72
CA VAL A 54 -0.02 -13.49 8.46
C VAL A 54 -0.85 -14.77 8.59
N TYR A 55 -1.90 -14.89 7.78
CA TYR A 55 -2.71 -16.10 7.64
C TYR A 55 -2.61 -16.60 6.20
N SER A 56 -2.18 -17.85 6.02
CA SER A 56 -2.03 -18.46 4.70
C SER A 56 -1.21 -17.60 3.74
N HIS A 57 0.04 -17.29 4.13
CA HIS A 57 1.05 -16.55 3.35
C HIS A 57 0.86 -15.03 3.21
N GLN A 58 -0.28 -14.47 3.61
CA GLN A 58 -0.62 -13.05 3.43
C GLN A 58 -1.44 -12.48 4.60
N PRO A 59 -1.78 -11.18 4.63
CA PRO A 59 -2.68 -10.64 5.63
C PRO A 59 -4.09 -11.27 5.54
N PRO A 60 -4.89 -11.27 6.63
CA PRO A 60 -6.25 -11.80 6.58
C PRO A 60 -7.11 -11.02 5.58
N ALA A 61 -8.06 -11.73 4.96
CA ALA A 61 -8.90 -11.20 3.87
C ALA A 61 -9.66 -9.92 4.25
N THR A 62 -10.05 -9.77 5.51
CA THR A 62 -10.72 -8.58 6.05
C THR A 62 -9.90 -7.29 5.90
N LEU A 63 -8.57 -7.37 5.91
CA LEU A 63 -7.73 -6.21 5.59
C LEU A 63 -7.93 -5.84 4.12
N LYS A 64 -7.82 -6.82 3.21
CA LYS A 64 -8.03 -6.60 1.77
C LYS A 64 -9.45 -6.15 1.43
N GLU A 65 -10.45 -6.69 2.11
CA GLU A 65 -11.85 -6.26 2.00
C GLU A 65 -12.00 -4.79 2.36
N LEU A 66 -11.37 -4.33 3.44
CA LEU A 66 -11.35 -2.92 3.81
C LEU A 66 -10.75 -2.07 2.67
N SER A 67 -9.61 -2.47 2.12
CA SER A 67 -8.99 -1.79 0.97
C SER A 67 -9.93 -1.72 -0.23
N ASP A 68 -10.57 -2.82 -0.59
CA ASP A 68 -11.43 -2.87 -1.77
C ASP A 68 -12.69 -2.04 -1.60
N TYR A 69 -13.18 -1.97 -0.35
CA TYR A 69 -14.34 -1.16 -0.02
C TYR A 69 -14.03 0.33 -0.05
N ILE A 70 -12.86 0.77 0.48
CA ILE A 70 -12.57 2.19 0.73
C ILE A 70 -11.47 2.82 -0.15
N LEU A 71 -10.57 2.02 -0.72
CA LEU A 71 -9.40 2.45 -1.50
C LEU A 71 -9.49 1.99 -2.96
N GLY A 72 -10.71 1.93 -3.51
CA GLY A 72 -10.93 1.63 -4.92
C GLY A 72 -10.68 2.83 -5.86
N PRO A 73 -11.10 2.74 -7.14
CA PRO A 73 -10.87 3.77 -8.16
C PRO A 73 -11.38 5.17 -7.79
N TYR A 74 -12.39 5.26 -6.93
CA TYR A 74 -12.95 6.53 -6.50
C TYR A 74 -12.07 7.26 -5.45
N ALA A 75 -11.19 6.53 -4.77
CA ALA A 75 -10.21 7.05 -3.82
C ALA A 75 -8.84 7.27 -4.48
N ASP A 76 -8.71 7.00 -5.78
CA ASP A 76 -7.49 7.21 -6.55
C ASP A 76 -7.23 8.70 -6.77
N ASN A 77 -6.22 9.24 -6.09
CA ASN A 77 -5.86 10.65 -6.15
C ASN A 77 -4.98 11.04 -7.34
N SER A 78 -4.65 10.10 -8.23
CA SER A 78 -3.82 10.35 -9.42
C SER A 78 -4.36 11.47 -10.30
N GLY A 79 -5.69 11.53 -10.46
CA GLY A 79 -6.37 12.59 -11.20
C GLY A 79 -6.22 13.96 -10.53
N ALA A 80 -6.30 14.00 -9.21
CA ALA A 80 -6.14 15.22 -8.41
C ALA A 80 -4.71 15.77 -8.54
N PHE A 81 -3.70 14.90 -8.40
CA PHE A 81 -2.29 15.26 -8.64
C PHE A 81 -2.06 15.77 -10.06
N ARG A 82 -2.69 15.16 -11.07
CA ARG A 82 -2.55 15.62 -12.46
C ARG A 82 -3.15 17.00 -12.68
N ASN A 83 -4.30 17.26 -12.07
CA ASN A 83 -4.97 18.56 -12.15
C ASN A 83 -4.16 19.63 -11.42
N LEU A 84 -3.56 19.32 -10.27
CA LEU A 84 -2.66 20.23 -9.55
C LEU A 84 -1.46 20.61 -10.42
N ALA A 85 -0.77 19.62 -10.99
CA ALA A 85 0.37 19.86 -11.87
C ALA A 85 0.01 20.73 -13.11
N ARG A 86 -1.19 20.54 -13.68
CA ARG A 86 -1.69 21.36 -14.80
C ARG A 86 -2.01 22.79 -14.39
N LYS A 87 -2.59 22.96 -13.19
CA LYS A 87 -2.87 24.28 -12.60
C LYS A 87 -1.58 25.05 -12.32
N GLU A 88 -0.59 24.41 -11.70
CA GLU A 88 0.73 25.00 -11.43
C GLU A 88 1.46 25.38 -12.73
N ALA A 89 1.33 24.54 -13.77
CA ALA A 89 1.86 24.82 -15.11
C ALA A 89 1.03 25.81 -15.94
N ARG A 90 -0.03 26.41 -15.37
CA ARG A 90 -0.93 27.38 -16.04
C ARG A 90 -1.46 26.88 -17.39
N LYS A 91 -1.89 25.62 -17.43
CA LYS A 91 -2.52 25.05 -18.64
C LYS A 91 -3.92 25.64 -18.85
N PRO A 92 -4.29 26.05 -20.07
CA PRO A 92 -5.62 26.59 -20.35
C PRO A 92 -6.75 25.64 -19.93
N GLY A 93 -7.74 26.17 -19.20
CA GLY A 93 -8.91 25.42 -18.73
C GLY A 93 -8.71 24.71 -17.38
N PHE A 94 -7.60 24.96 -16.68
CA PHE A 94 -7.30 24.38 -15.36
C PHE A 94 -7.11 25.44 -14.26
N GLU A 95 -7.28 26.72 -14.57
CA GLU A 95 -7.08 27.85 -13.65
C GLU A 95 -8.01 27.75 -12.43
N ASP A 96 -9.28 27.48 -12.68
CA ASP A 96 -10.34 27.45 -11.66
C ASP A 96 -10.66 26.03 -11.13
N VAL A 97 -9.85 25.03 -11.51
CA VAL A 97 -10.08 23.66 -11.03
C VAL A 97 -9.98 23.61 -9.51
N GLN A 98 -11.06 23.13 -8.89
CA GLN A 98 -11.14 22.89 -7.46
C GLN A 98 -10.55 21.51 -7.17
N ILE A 99 -9.59 21.46 -6.25
CA ILE A 99 -8.92 20.23 -5.82
C ILE A 99 -9.08 20.17 -4.31
N ASP A 100 -9.63 19.08 -3.79
CA ASP A 100 -9.65 18.87 -2.34
C ASP A 100 -8.19 18.75 -1.85
N PRO A 101 -7.74 19.59 -0.91
CA PRO A 101 -6.37 19.53 -0.40
C PRO A 101 -5.99 18.15 0.14
N ARG A 102 -6.96 17.36 0.58
CA ARG A 102 -6.72 15.99 1.07
C ARG A 102 -6.32 15.04 -0.06
N ASP A 103 -6.77 15.26 -1.28
CA ASP A 103 -6.45 14.36 -2.39
C ASP A 103 -4.96 14.45 -2.77
N VAL A 104 -4.39 15.66 -2.71
CA VAL A 104 -2.99 15.93 -3.07
C VAL A 104 -2.04 15.99 -1.87
N LYS A 105 -2.55 15.73 -0.67
CA LYS A 105 -1.74 15.73 0.56
C LYS A 105 -0.70 14.62 0.51
N PRO A 106 0.60 14.92 0.72
CA PRO A 106 1.62 13.90 0.90
C PRO A 106 1.26 13.00 2.08
N ARG A 107 1.24 11.69 1.85
CA ARG A 107 1.00 10.69 2.88
C ARG A 107 2.18 9.75 2.96
N VAL A 108 2.47 9.29 4.17
CA VAL A 108 3.48 8.26 4.42
C VAL A 108 2.84 7.00 5.01
N ALA A 109 3.48 5.86 4.82
CA ALA A 109 2.98 4.58 5.32
C ALA A 109 4.08 3.75 5.99
N GLY A 110 3.68 2.90 6.93
CA GLY A 110 4.55 1.90 7.52
C GLY A 110 3.84 0.56 7.71
N PHE A 111 4.57 -0.55 7.54
CA PHE A 111 3.98 -1.89 7.58
C PHE A 111 4.64 -2.81 8.60
N ILE A 112 3.82 -3.49 9.39
CA ILE A 112 4.26 -4.54 10.30
C ILE A 112 3.44 -5.82 10.00
N ALA A 113 4.11 -6.85 9.53
CA ALA A 113 3.51 -8.18 9.40
C ALA A 113 4.02 -9.09 10.51
N VAL A 114 3.14 -9.83 11.18
CA VAL A 114 3.53 -10.77 12.25
C VAL A 114 3.27 -12.19 11.80
N ALA A 115 4.33 -12.98 11.63
CA ALA A 115 4.25 -14.35 11.17
C ALA A 115 4.51 -15.35 12.31
N GLY A 116 3.69 -16.40 12.37
CA GLY A 116 3.88 -17.49 13.32
C GLY A 116 5.11 -18.35 13.01
N SER A 117 5.43 -18.51 11.74
CA SER A 117 6.57 -19.31 11.26
C SER A 117 7.90 -18.59 11.52
N LYS A 118 8.97 -19.35 11.83
CA LYS A 118 10.32 -18.82 12.11
C LYS A 118 11.02 -18.37 10.85
N ALA A 119 11.92 -17.37 10.95
CA ALA A 119 12.63 -16.70 9.85
C ALA A 119 13.21 -17.61 8.74
N GLN A 120 13.59 -18.85 9.08
CA GLN A 120 14.04 -19.87 8.12
C GLN A 120 12.98 -20.39 7.14
N PHE A 121 11.70 -20.02 7.32
CA PHE A 121 10.56 -20.41 6.47
C PHE A 121 9.90 -19.20 5.80
N PRO A 122 10.66 -18.36 5.06
CA PRO A 122 10.15 -17.10 4.51
C PRO A 122 8.98 -17.27 3.54
N GLU A 123 8.85 -18.45 2.92
CA GLU A 123 7.73 -18.80 2.05
C GLU A 123 6.37 -18.71 2.76
N GLN A 124 6.33 -18.84 4.09
CA GLN A 124 5.11 -18.78 4.89
C GLN A 124 4.54 -17.37 5.06
N TRP A 125 5.24 -16.33 4.60
CA TRP A 125 4.79 -14.93 4.67
C TRP A 125 5.23 -14.07 3.47
N THR A 126 5.67 -14.70 2.38
CA THR A 126 6.20 -14.01 1.19
C THR A 126 5.26 -12.94 0.61
N MET A 127 3.94 -13.12 0.76
CA MET A 127 2.93 -12.20 0.23
C MET A 127 2.45 -11.16 1.26
N ALA A 128 2.93 -11.20 2.50
CA ALA A 128 2.52 -10.28 3.56
C ALA A 128 2.69 -8.80 3.17
N LEU A 129 3.93 -8.38 2.94
CA LEU A 129 4.24 -7.01 2.55
C LEU A 129 3.73 -6.66 1.14
N PRO A 130 3.88 -7.51 0.09
CA PRO A 130 3.26 -7.27 -1.21
C PRO A 130 1.77 -6.92 -1.15
N THR A 131 0.99 -7.64 -0.34
CA THR A 131 -0.44 -7.36 -0.17
C THR A 131 -0.69 -6.07 0.62
N MET A 132 0.16 -5.73 1.59
CA MET A 132 0.03 -4.48 2.36
C MET A 132 0.38 -3.23 1.53
N HIS A 133 1.26 -3.35 0.52
CA HIS A 133 1.51 -2.28 -0.45
C HIS A 133 0.25 -1.91 -1.25
N LEU A 134 -0.74 -2.80 -1.36
CA LEU A 134 -1.99 -2.49 -2.07
C LEU A 134 -2.75 -1.28 -1.48
N PHE A 135 -2.51 -0.97 -0.20
CA PHE A 135 -3.18 0.11 0.53
C PHE A 135 -2.63 1.50 0.22
N THR A 136 -1.50 1.60 -0.48
CA THR A 136 -0.86 2.90 -0.76
C THR A 136 -1.20 3.42 -2.14
N TYR A 137 -1.64 2.56 -3.07
CA TYR A 137 -1.84 2.91 -4.47
C TYR A 137 -2.81 4.07 -4.64
N SER A 138 -4.05 3.93 -4.18
CA SER A 138 -5.10 4.92 -4.44
C SER A 138 -4.81 6.25 -3.75
N ILE A 139 -4.19 6.23 -2.57
CA ILE A 139 -3.87 7.45 -1.81
C ILE A 139 -2.45 7.99 -2.06
N HIS A 140 -1.70 7.36 -2.96
CA HIS A 140 -0.30 7.67 -3.27
C HIS A 140 0.60 7.87 -2.04
N ALA A 141 0.44 7.00 -1.03
CA ALA A 141 1.25 7.05 0.17
C ALA A 141 2.66 6.48 -0.09
N GLN A 142 3.69 7.14 0.45
CA GLN A 142 5.08 6.69 0.38
C GLN A 142 5.40 5.76 1.54
N VAL A 143 5.87 4.55 1.28
CA VAL A 143 6.26 3.61 2.34
C VAL A 143 7.62 4.05 2.92
N VAL A 144 7.64 4.31 4.22
CA VAL A 144 8.83 4.79 4.93
C VAL A 144 9.60 3.65 5.58
N ASP A 145 8.90 2.65 6.09
CA ASP A 145 9.52 1.49 6.73
C ASP A 145 8.52 0.32 6.70
N GLN A 146 9.04 -0.90 6.61
CA GLN A 146 8.25 -2.11 6.57
C GLN A 146 9.03 -3.28 7.16
N VAL A 147 8.35 -4.16 7.89
CA VAL A 147 8.98 -5.32 8.52
C VAL A 147 8.05 -6.52 8.58
N VAL A 148 8.61 -7.71 8.42
CA VAL A 148 7.98 -8.95 8.87
C VAL A 148 8.66 -9.40 10.15
N ILE A 149 7.88 -9.65 11.19
CA ILE A 149 8.30 -10.20 12.47
C ILE A 149 7.95 -11.69 12.48
N PRO A 150 8.91 -12.59 12.17
CA PRO A 150 8.67 -14.03 12.22
C PRO A 150 8.81 -14.60 13.63
N GLY A 151 8.31 -15.83 13.81
CA GLY A 151 8.46 -16.65 15.01
C GLY A 151 7.52 -16.31 16.15
N CYS A 152 6.43 -15.58 15.90
CA CYS A 152 5.48 -15.17 16.92
C CYS A 152 4.16 -15.94 16.81
N SER A 153 4.16 -17.22 17.20
CA SER A 153 3.01 -18.13 17.01
C SER A 153 1.91 -17.98 18.07
N ASN A 154 2.27 -17.57 19.30
CA ASN A 154 1.33 -17.44 20.42
C ASN A 154 0.92 -15.98 20.65
N ALA A 155 -0.25 -15.78 21.28
CA ALA A 155 -0.61 -14.49 21.85
C ALA A 155 0.50 -14.03 22.83
N GLY A 156 0.89 -12.76 22.75
CA GLY A 156 1.98 -12.19 23.55
C GLY A 156 3.40 -12.62 23.17
N ALA A 157 3.60 -13.48 22.16
CA ALA A 157 4.94 -13.98 21.79
C ALA A 157 5.93 -12.89 21.36
N VAL A 158 5.46 -11.68 21.03
CA VAL A 158 6.36 -10.53 20.80
C VAL A 158 7.18 -10.20 22.05
N PHE A 159 6.67 -10.43 23.25
CA PHE A 159 7.40 -10.13 24.49
C PHE A 159 8.51 -11.12 24.82
N THR A 160 8.65 -12.24 24.10
CA THR A 160 9.76 -13.17 24.34
C THR A 160 11.09 -12.65 23.80
N ASP A 161 11.04 -11.66 22.90
CA ASP A 161 12.19 -10.98 22.30
C ASP A 161 11.81 -9.52 21.97
N PRO A 162 11.66 -8.67 23.00
CA PRO A 162 11.09 -7.33 22.84
C PRO A 162 12.03 -6.39 22.08
N SER A 163 13.36 -6.60 22.13
CA SER A 163 14.33 -5.78 21.41
C SER A 163 14.20 -5.93 19.90
N ARG A 164 13.91 -7.14 19.40
CA ARG A 164 13.65 -7.37 17.97
C ARG A 164 12.24 -6.95 17.56
N THR A 165 11.25 -7.11 18.44
CA THR A 165 9.84 -6.97 18.07
C THR A 165 9.26 -5.60 18.47
N VAL A 166 9.12 -5.35 19.76
CA VAL A 166 8.50 -4.14 20.31
C VAL A 166 9.35 -2.91 20.01
N ASP A 167 10.66 -2.99 20.20
CA ASP A 167 11.56 -1.86 19.93
C ASP A 167 11.72 -1.60 18.43
N GLY A 168 11.67 -2.66 17.60
CA GLY A 168 11.59 -2.53 16.14
C GLY A 168 10.30 -1.81 15.70
N ALA A 169 9.15 -2.17 16.25
CA ALA A 169 7.88 -1.50 15.98
C ALA A 169 7.87 -0.03 16.43
N ARG A 170 8.51 0.29 17.57
CA ARG A 170 8.71 1.69 18.02
C ARG A 170 9.56 2.47 17.03
N THR A 171 10.69 1.91 16.62
CA THR A 171 11.59 2.52 15.63
C THR A 171 10.89 2.79 14.30
N LEU A 172 10.08 1.84 13.81
CA LEU A 172 9.26 2.02 12.62
C LEU A 172 8.29 3.20 12.77
N GLY A 173 7.63 3.30 13.92
CA GLY A 173 6.74 4.42 14.24
C GLY A 173 7.45 5.78 14.23
N GLU A 174 8.63 5.86 14.85
CA GLU A 174 9.48 7.07 14.86
C GLU A 174 9.91 7.47 13.45
N ARG A 175 10.33 6.50 12.64
CA ARG A 175 10.70 6.71 11.24
C ARG A 175 9.54 7.25 10.42
N VAL A 176 8.36 6.64 10.51
CA VAL A 176 7.14 7.12 9.83
C VAL A 176 6.83 8.56 10.26
N ALA A 177 6.82 8.84 11.57
CA ALA A 177 6.55 10.17 12.09
C ALA A 177 7.56 11.23 11.56
N SER A 178 8.84 10.86 11.46
CA SER A 178 9.90 11.76 10.97
C SER A 178 9.77 12.19 9.50
N GLN A 179 8.93 11.51 8.71
CA GLN A 179 8.71 11.80 7.30
C GLN A 179 7.37 12.52 7.03
N ILE A 180 6.51 12.66 8.04
CA ILE A 180 5.24 13.37 7.90
C ILE A 180 5.47 14.83 7.50
N GLY A 181 4.65 15.31 6.56
CA GLY A 181 4.69 16.70 6.08
C GLY A 181 5.77 16.99 5.04
N LYS A 182 6.65 16.04 4.74
CA LYS A 182 7.61 16.18 3.64
C LYS A 182 6.90 16.09 2.28
N PRO A 183 7.36 16.84 1.28
CA PRO A 183 6.99 16.61 -0.11
C PRO A 183 7.25 15.16 -0.52
N VAL A 184 6.43 14.61 -1.43
CA VAL A 184 6.50 13.20 -1.87
C VAL A 184 7.92 12.82 -2.35
N ASN A 185 8.60 13.72 -3.06
CA ASN A 185 9.95 13.52 -3.58
C ASN A 185 11.07 13.66 -2.52
N GLU A 186 10.74 14.09 -1.30
CA GLU A 186 11.68 14.25 -0.18
C GLU A 186 11.49 13.17 0.91
N VAL A 187 10.42 12.38 0.83
CA VAL A 187 10.20 11.23 1.72
C VAL A 187 11.28 10.19 1.44
N LYS A 188 11.92 9.70 2.51
CA LYS A 188 12.94 8.65 2.43
C LYS A 188 12.41 7.36 3.05
N TYR A 189 12.75 6.24 2.41
CA TYR A 189 12.68 4.94 3.06
C TYR A 189 13.80 4.85 4.10
N LEU A 190 13.44 4.43 5.30
CA LEU A 190 14.30 4.34 6.49
C LEU A 190 14.31 2.94 7.10
N GLY A 191 13.51 2.01 6.54
CA GLY A 191 13.52 0.60 6.93
C GLY A 191 14.78 -0.12 6.49
N ASP A 192 14.86 -1.40 6.83
CA ASP A 192 15.95 -2.24 6.37
C ASP A 192 15.79 -2.47 4.85
N GLU A 193 16.87 -2.22 4.10
CA GLU A 193 16.92 -2.47 2.66
C GLU A 193 17.64 -3.79 2.36
N ASP A 194 16.98 -4.64 1.57
CA ASP A 194 17.67 -5.74 0.91
C ASP A 194 18.69 -5.15 -0.08
N LYS A 195 19.90 -5.73 -0.15
CA LYS A 195 20.99 -5.31 -1.05
C LYS A 195 20.59 -5.18 -2.54
N SER A 196 19.45 -5.72 -2.93
CA SER A 196 18.90 -5.64 -4.29
C SER A 196 17.38 -5.47 -4.32
N GLY A 197 16.81 -4.95 -3.22
CA GLY A 197 15.39 -4.61 -3.15
C GLY A 197 15.00 -3.64 -4.28
N CYS A 198 13.75 -3.73 -4.72
CA CYS A 198 13.22 -2.78 -5.69
C CYS A 198 13.30 -1.34 -5.13
N PRO A 199 13.82 -0.34 -5.87
CA PRO A 199 14.03 1.01 -5.34
C PRO A 199 12.73 1.78 -5.08
N TYR A 200 11.58 1.24 -5.48
CA TYR A 200 10.27 1.89 -5.32
C TYR A 200 9.46 1.32 -4.16
N CYS A 201 9.45 -0.01 -3.99
CA CYS A 201 8.69 -0.66 -2.91
C CYS A 201 9.58 -1.28 -1.83
N HIS A 202 10.90 -1.25 -2.02
CA HIS A 202 11.94 -1.78 -1.13
C HIS A 202 11.83 -3.28 -0.84
N LEU A 203 11.10 -4.02 -1.69
CA LEU A 203 10.94 -5.47 -1.60
C LEU A 203 11.72 -6.18 -2.70
N LEU A 204 12.37 -7.30 -2.37
CA LEU A 204 12.99 -8.21 -3.33
C LEU A 204 11.99 -9.31 -3.74
N LYS A 205 11.03 -8.95 -4.60
CA LYS A 205 10.01 -9.86 -5.15
C LYS A 205 9.87 -9.65 -6.65
N ILE A 206 10.24 -10.67 -7.43
CA ILE A 206 10.41 -10.58 -8.89
C ILE A 206 9.65 -11.68 -9.64
N GLU A 207 9.22 -11.33 -10.84
CA GLU A 207 8.73 -12.26 -11.87
C GLU A 207 9.72 -12.21 -13.05
N PHE A 208 10.08 -13.37 -13.58
CA PHE A 208 10.87 -13.45 -14.81
C PHE A 208 10.02 -13.00 -16.00
N ARG A 209 10.63 -12.19 -16.87
CA ARG A 209 10.06 -11.83 -18.17
C ARG A 209 10.81 -12.62 -19.24
N ASP A 210 11.42 -11.93 -20.20
CA ASP A 210 12.19 -12.59 -21.26
C ASP A 210 13.68 -12.65 -20.92
N GLY A 211 14.32 -13.79 -21.15
CA GLY A 211 15.73 -14.03 -20.80
C GLY A 211 16.04 -13.73 -19.33
N ASN A 212 16.98 -12.80 -19.09
CA ASN A 212 17.37 -12.36 -17.74
C ASN A 212 16.59 -11.12 -17.26
N THR A 213 15.60 -10.64 -18.00
CA THR A 213 14.78 -9.50 -17.56
C THR A 213 13.79 -9.92 -16.49
N VAL A 214 13.55 -9.01 -15.55
CA VAL A 214 12.68 -9.25 -14.39
C VAL A 214 11.78 -8.06 -14.14
N GLN A 215 10.62 -8.31 -13.53
CA GLN A 215 9.70 -7.28 -13.10
C GLN A 215 9.38 -7.44 -11.61
N CYS A 216 9.32 -6.34 -10.87
CA CYS A 216 8.85 -6.34 -9.50
C CYS A 216 7.36 -6.68 -9.47
N ILE A 217 6.97 -7.74 -8.76
CA ILE A 217 5.54 -8.14 -8.70
C ILE A 217 4.68 -7.20 -7.86
N VAL A 218 5.31 -6.34 -7.07
CA VAL A 218 4.60 -5.42 -6.18
C VAL A 218 4.22 -4.17 -6.95
N CYS A 219 5.20 -3.48 -7.53
CA CYS A 219 5.00 -2.19 -8.17
C CYS A 219 5.20 -2.20 -9.69
N GLY A 220 5.67 -3.29 -10.29
CA GLY A 220 5.87 -3.36 -11.74
C GLY A 220 7.19 -2.79 -12.25
N ALA A 221 8.09 -2.30 -11.39
CA ALA A 221 9.42 -1.83 -11.82
C ALA A 221 10.18 -2.89 -12.60
N LEU A 222 10.87 -2.51 -13.68
CA LEU A 222 11.68 -3.43 -14.51
C LEU A 222 13.13 -3.43 -14.06
N GLY A 223 13.78 -4.56 -14.32
CA GLY A 223 15.21 -4.75 -14.14
C GLY A 223 15.70 -5.95 -14.92
N TYR A 224 16.95 -6.32 -14.67
CA TYR A 224 17.56 -7.53 -15.22
C TYR A 224 18.44 -8.19 -14.16
N LEU A 225 18.58 -9.51 -14.24
CA LEU A 225 19.51 -10.26 -13.41
C LEU A 225 20.93 -10.10 -13.95
N SER A 226 21.84 -9.78 -13.04
CA SER A 226 23.28 -9.68 -13.30
C SER A 226 24.07 -10.27 -12.14
N ALA A 227 25.23 -10.84 -12.42
CA ALA A 227 26.17 -11.23 -11.37
C ALA A 227 26.77 -9.96 -10.73
N GLY A 228 26.68 -9.88 -9.40
CA GLY A 228 27.31 -8.83 -8.61
C GLY A 228 28.82 -9.04 -8.47
N PRO A 229 29.54 -8.06 -7.89
CA PRO A 229 30.99 -8.18 -7.65
C PRO A 229 31.38 -9.35 -6.74
N ASP A 230 30.45 -9.82 -5.91
CA ASP A 230 30.56 -10.97 -5.02
C ASP A 230 30.22 -12.31 -5.70
N GLY A 231 29.84 -12.29 -6.98
CA GLY A 231 29.43 -13.47 -7.75
C GLY A 231 27.96 -13.85 -7.60
N ASP A 232 27.21 -13.21 -6.71
CA ASP A 232 25.79 -13.46 -6.51
C ASP A 232 24.94 -12.87 -7.64
N ILE A 233 23.95 -13.63 -8.13
CA ILE A 233 22.99 -13.13 -9.11
C ILE A 233 21.94 -12.28 -8.41
N ARG A 234 21.79 -11.03 -8.82
CA ARG A 234 20.89 -10.05 -8.20
C ARG A 234 20.18 -9.20 -9.26
N PRO A 235 18.96 -8.70 -8.99
CA PRO A 235 18.33 -7.70 -9.85
C PRO A 235 19.11 -6.38 -9.85
N THR A 236 19.42 -5.89 -11.04
CA THR A 236 19.74 -4.49 -11.30
C THR A 236 18.49 -3.82 -11.84
N TRP A 237 18.01 -2.79 -11.15
CA TRP A 237 16.76 -2.11 -11.47
C TRP A 237 16.98 -0.95 -12.44
N GLU A 238 16.03 -0.74 -13.35
CA GLU A 238 16.03 0.44 -14.22
C GLU A 238 15.83 1.72 -13.41
N GLN A 239 16.63 2.74 -13.71
CA GLN A 239 16.42 4.09 -13.20
C GLN A 239 15.14 4.67 -13.84
N ASP A 240 14.36 5.41 -13.05
CA ASP A 240 13.12 6.06 -13.50
C ASP A 240 12.17 5.13 -14.26
N SER A 241 11.95 3.94 -13.70
CA SER A 241 11.07 2.92 -14.25
C SER A 241 9.68 3.50 -14.45
N ASN A 242 9.37 3.82 -15.70
CA ASN A 242 8.18 4.58 -16.10
C ASN A 242 6.88 3.77 -16.04
N ILE A 243 6.93 2.64 -15.36
CA ILE A 243 5.91 1.59 -15.27
C ILE A 243 5.64 1.20 -13.81
N SER A 244 6.38 1.79 -12.86
CA SER A 244 6.17 1.50 -11.46
C SER A 244 4.86 2.14 -11.01
N CYS A 245 3.84 1.35 -10.70
CA CYS A 245 2.49 1.81 -10.38
C CYS A 245 2.39 2.60 -9.06
N VAL A 246 3.47 2.67 -8.27
CA VAL A 246 3.57 3.58 -7.12
C VAL A 246 4.00 5.00 -7.50
N THR A 247 4.48 5.24 -8.73
CA THR A 247 4.89 6.56 -9.23
C THR A 247 3.73 7.33 -9.86
N LEU A 248 3.70 8.67 -9.74
CA LEU A 248 2.69 9.50 -10.42
C LEU A 248 2.76 9.39 -11.94
N LYS A 249 3.98 9.23 -12.48
CA LYS A 249 4.21 9.16 -13.92
C LYS A 249 3.50 7.96 -14.54
N GLU A 250 3.58 6.79 -13.89
CA GLU A 250 2.84 5.64 -14.38
C GLU A 250 1.33 5.78 -14.13
N LYS A 251 0.91 6.28 -12.96
CA LYS A 251 -0.52 6.35 -12.64
C LYS A 251 -1.36 7.18 -13.63
N TRP A 252 -1.07 8.45 -13.89
CA TRP A 252 -0.45 8.93 -15.12
C TRP A 252 -0.96 8.25 -16.41
N LYS A 253 -0.09 7.41 -16.96
CA LYS A 253 -0.34 6.62 -18.17
C LYS A 253 -1.51 5.66 -17.99
N HIS A 254 -1.64 5.02 -16.83
CA HIS A 254 -2.76 4.11 -16.57
C HIS A 254 -4.12 4.82 -16.65
N LEU A 255 -4.23 6.06 -16.15
CA LEU A 255 -5.41 6.90 -16.34
C LEU A 255 -5.69 7.21 -17.82
N ASP A 256 -4.64 7.40 -18.63
CA ASP A 256 -4.80 7.64 -20.07
C ASP A 256 -5.24 6.37 -20.80
N ASP A 257 -4.67 5.22 -20.44
CA ASP A 257 -5.05 3.89 -20.93
C ASP A 257 -6.54 3.60 -20.68
N ILE A 258 -7.01 3.74 -19.43
CA ILE A 258 -8.42 3.57 -19.08
C ILE A 258 -9.30 4.51 -19.88
N LYS A 259 -8.94 5.79 -20.02
CA LYS A 259 -9.73 6.77 -20.78
C LYS A 259 -9.81 6.40 -22.26
N MET A 260 -8.71 5.96 -22.84
CA MET A 260 -8.65 5.51 -24.23
C MET A 260 -9.57 4.29 -24.43
N HIS A 261 -9.48 3.29 -23.55
CA HIS A 261 -10.33 2.10 -23.60
C HIS A 261 -11.81 2.46 -23.41
N MET A 262 -12.16 3.23 -22.39
CA MET A 262 -13.53 3.70 -22.16
C MET A 262 -14.11 4.46 -23.36
N ALA A 263 -13.31 5.30 -24.03
CA ALA A 263 -13.74 6.01 -25.23
C ALA A 263 -14.02 5.04 -26.40
N SER A 264 -13.20 4.00 -26.54
CA SER A 264 -13.38 2.95 -27.57
C SER A 264 -14.61 2.05 -27.33
N GLU A 265 -14.99 1.87 -26.06
CA GLU A 265 -16.12 1.04 -25.64
C GLU A 265 -17.45 1.79 -25.68
N ARG A 266 -17.46 3.08 -25.30
CA ARG A 266 -18.68 3.91 -25.17
C ARG A 266 -19.66 3.81 -26.36
N PRO A 267 -19.24 3.90 -27.64
CA PRO A 267 -20.17 3.76 -28.76
C PRO A 267 -20.73 2.34 -28.92
N LYS A 268 -20.05 1.31 -28.38
CA LYS A 268 -20.45 -0.10 -28.43
C LYS A 268 -21.40 -0.48 -27.29
N MET A 269 -21.45 0.31 -26.21
CA MET A 269 -22.22 -0.01 -25.00
C MET A 269 -23.74 -0.13 -25.22
N THR A 270 -24.29 0.59 -26.20
CA THR A 270 -25.71 0.46 -26.58
C THR A 270 -26.00 -0.93 -27.18
N GLY A 271 -25.07 -1.50 -27.93
CA GLY A 271 -25.19 -2.82 -28.57
C GLY A 271 -25.20 -4.00 -27.59
N VAL A 272 -24.64 -3.83 -26.39
CA VAL A 272 -24.59 -4.89 -25.35
C VAL A 272 -25.68 -4.76 -24.30
N ALA A 273 -26.60 -3.79 -24.40
CA ALA A 273 -27.60 -3.52 -23.37
C ALA A 273 -28.54 -4.71 -23.10
N LYS A 274 -28.98 -5.41 -24.15
CA LYS A 274 -29.84 -6.61 -24.02
C LYS A 274 -29.11 -7.75 -23.31
N GLU A 275 -27.84 -7.97 -23.65
CA GLU A 275 -27.04 -9.04 -23.03
C GLU A 275 -26.73 -8.68 -21.56
N ARG A 276 -26.42 -7.42 -21.26
CA ARG A 276 -26.26 -6.95 -19.88
C ARG A 276 -27.52 -7.16 -19.05
N GLU A 277 -28.71 -6.90 -19.62
CA GLU A 277 -29.98 -7.13 -18.95
C GLU A 277 -30.26 -8.62 -18.75
N ARG A 278 -29.95 -9.46 -19.74
CA ARG A 278 -30.00 -10.92 -19.57
C ARG A 278 -29.15 -11.37 -18.38
N TRP A 279 -27.89 -10.94 -18.29
CA TRP A 279 -26.98 -11.33 -17.20
C TRP A 279 -27.40 -10.79 -15.82
N ARG A 280 -28.09 -9.64 -15.75
CA ARG A 280 -28.69 -9.14 -14.50
C ARG A 280 -29.79 -10.05 -13.96
N ASN A 281 -30.50 -10.72 -14.86
CA ASN A 281 -31.65 -11.58 -14.55
C ASN A 281 -31.28 -13.06 -14.44
N VAL A 282 -30.02 -13.44 -14.66
CA VAL A 282 -29.53 -14.79 -14.36
C VAL A 282 -29.54 -14.96 -12.84
N GLY A 283 -30.37 -15.88 -12.35
CA GLY A 283 -30.41 -16.23 -10.93
C GLY A 283 -29.05 -16.73 -10.44
N MET A 284 -28.57 -16.19 -9.32
CA MET A 284 -27.39 -16.71 -8.64
C MET A 284 -27.75 -18.08 -8.04
N TYR A 285 -27.46 -19.16 -8.76
CA TYR A 285 -27.44 -20.49 -8.17
C TYR A 285 -26.21 -20.56 -7.25
N THR A 286 -26.45 -20.34 -5.95
CA THR A 286 -25.49 -20.56 -4.85
C THR A 286 -24.09 -20.02 -5.12
N CYS A 287 -23.95 -18.70 -5.23
CA CYS A 287 -22.66 -18.06 -4.99
C CYS A 287 -22.69 -17.57 -3.53
N CYS A 288 -21.75 -18.06 -2.72
CA CYS A 288 -21.59 -17.72 -1.31
C CYS A 288 -21.59 -16.20 -1.10
N ARG A 289 -22.76 -15.63 -0.85
CA ARG A 289 -22.88 -14.39 -0.09
C ARG A 289 -22.65 -14.80 1.36
N TYR A 290 -21.40 -14.86 1.78
CA TYR A 290 -21.12 -14.95 3.21
C TYR A 290 -21.69 -13.69 3.88
N ALA A 291 -22.41 -13.95 4.98
CA ALA A 291 -23.04 -12.99 5.87
C ALA A 291 -22.01 -12.07 6.55
#